data_AF-E6QLF4-F1
#
_entry.id   AF-E6QLF4-F1
#
_cell.length_a   1.000
_cell.length_b   1.000
_cell.length_c   1.000
_cell.angle_alpha   90.00
_cell.angle_beta   90.00
_cell.angle_gamma   90.00
#
_symmetry.space_group_name_H-M   'P 1'
#
loop_
_entity.id
_entity.type
_entity.pdbx_description
1 polymer ?
#
loop_
_entity_poly.entity_id
_entity_poly.type
_entity_poly.pdbx_seq_one_letter_code
_entity_poly.pdbx_strand_id
1 'polypeptide(L)'
;MYDDTKPWEKNLPADLLPATKALRKSFDDAHWSVGLTTQRICYSQLHQDAVHEELSEYVRHLQHLKIVVGPAATQHFRETFAMGTPPAIFKAFYDLYIVGVSLQSLAIFKELIEIGRVNEARLNAPHLEWAHSMTMELVKYYAYRIEMWVKDVCDKHVYDPSEDSDEMIYWRKWQAPMLIVMRPSRYMPYDPATVWERNDIETSQRWLKSFAENYVIHLQIHIDRFVGQFAVELAKQPKTMQHDATGNDPQPASQPVVTSASTRATPTNARREANKLETHAKYKSWQKEYRSLKQSHPDQSDVWYSLKIAKMVIAKGSSSETIRKHMKRK
;
A
#
# COMPACT_ATOMS: atom_id res chain seq x y z
N MET A 1 27.27 -16.05 1.72
CA MET A 1 26.93 -14.60 1.78
C MET A 1 25.48 -14.47 1.36
N TYR A 2 24.58 -14.16 2.29
CA TYR A 2 23.22 -13.79 1.93
C TYR A 2 23.31 -12.41 1.26
N ASP A 3 22.86 -12.33 0.02
CA ASP A 3 22.71 -11.07 -0.71
C ASP A 3 21.57 -10.29 -0.02
N ASP A 4 21.96 -9.39 0.89
CA ASP A 4 21.08 -8.57 1.74
C ASP A 4 20.48 -7.37 0.96
N THR A 5 20.67 -7.33 -0.37
CA THR A 5 20.07 -6.28 -1.20
C THR A 5 18.56 -6.48 -1.32
N LYS A 6 17.82 -5.44 -0.93
CA LYS A 6 16.36 -5.47 -0.96
C LYS A 6 15.88 -5.57 -2.42
N PRO A 7 14.77 -6.27 -2.71
CA PRO A 7 14.32 -6.51 -4.09
C PRO A 7 14.20 -5.26 -4.97
N TRP A 8 13.79 -4.11 -4.39
CA TRP A 8 13.70 -2.82 -5.11
C TRP A 8 15.06 -2.18 -5.44
N GLU A 9 16.14 -2.57 -4.75
CA GLU A 9 17.49 -2.05 -5.03
C GLU A 9 18.09 -2.71 -6.28
N LYS A 10 17.65 -3.93 -6.63
CA LYS A 10 18.27 -4.75 -7.68
C LYS A 10 18.11 -4.20 -9.09
N ASN A 11 17.06 -3.43 -9.33
CA ASN A 11 16.73 -2.87 -10.65
C ASN A 11 16.94 -1.36 -10.73
N LEU A 12 17.56 -0.76 -9.71
CA LEU A 12 17.78 0.67 -9.62
C LEU A 12 19.22 1.02 -9.98
N PRO A 13 19.47 1.99 -10.88
CA PRO A 13 20.81 2.52 -11.10
C PRO A 13 21.46 2.97 -9.78
N ALA A 14 22.73 2.62 -9.58
CA ALA A 14 23.41 2.77 -8.29
C ALA A 14 23.44 4.23 -7.78
N ASP A 15 23.50 5.20 -8.68
CA ASP A 15 23.47 6.63 -8.41
C ASP A 15 22.10 7.14 -7.95
N LEU A 16 21.01 6.45 -8.29
CA LEU A 16 19.64 6.78 -7.84
C LEU A 16 19.30 6.16 -6.48
N LEU A 17 20.14 5.23 -6.00
CA LEU A 17 19.93 4.52 -4.74
C LEU A 17 19.87 5.44 -3.52
N PRO A 18 20.76 6.44 -3.33
CA PRO A 18 20.68 7.35 -2.19
C PRO A 18 19.39 8.17 -2.16
N ALA A 19 18.97 8.71 -3.31
CA ALA A 19 17.72 9.48 -3.41
C ALA A 19 16.50 8.61 -3.08
N THR A 20 16.44 7.40 -3.65
CA THR A 20 15.35 6.45 -3.39
C THR A 20 15.33 6.01 -1.93
N LYS A 21 16.49 5.78 -1.30
CA LYS A 21 16.61 5.50 0.14
C LYS A 21 16.08 6.65 0.99
N ALA A 22 16.40 7.89 0.64
CA ALA A 22 15.91 9.07 1.35
C ALA A 22 14.38 9.19 1.27
N LEU A 23 13.78 8.97 0.09
CA LEU A 23 12.32 8.97 -0.08
C LEU A 23 11.64 7.88 0.74
N ARG A 24 12.19 6.65 0.72
CA ARG A 24 11.65 5.54 1.53
C ARG A 24 11.76 5.83 3.04
N LYS A 25 12.89 6.40 3.48
CA LYS A 25 13.06 6.84 4.87
C LYS A 25 12.04 7.91 5.24
N SER A 26 11.79 8.87 4.36
CA SER A 26 10.77 9.91 4.60
C SER A 26 9.36 9.32 4.79
N PHE A 27 9.04 8.23 4.09
CA PHE A 27 7.78 7.50 4.32
C PHE A 27 7.75 6.78 5.68
N ASP A 28 8.87 6.16 6.07
CA ASP A 28 9.02 5.54 7.39
C ASP A 28 8.83 6.57 8.51
N ASP A 29 9.48 7.73 8.37
CA ASP A 29 9.40 8.84 9.32
C ASP A 29 7.96 9.38 9.40
N ALA A 30 7.22 9.41 8.28
CA ALA A 30 5.80 9.78 8.29
C ALA A 30 4.92 8.74 8.99
N HIS A 31 5.13 7.44 8.73
CA HIS A 31 4.45 6.37 9.46
C HIS A 31 4.75 6.44 10.96
N TRP A 32 5.99 6.72 11.32
CA TRP A 32 6.40 6.89 12.71
C TRP A 32 5.73 8.11 13.34
N SER A 33 5.90 9.30 12.77
CA SER A 33 5.39 10.55 13.34
C SER A 33 3.86 10.58 13.39
N VAL A 34 3.19 10.35 12.26
CA VAL A 34 1.73 10.38 12.17
C VAL A 34 1.12 9.21 12.94
N GLY A 35 1.68 8.00 12.77
CA GLY A 35 1.20 6.80 13.44
C GLY A 35 1.31 6.92 14.97
N LEU A 36 2.47 7.32 15.49
CA LEU A 36 2.68 7.46 16.93
C LEU A 36 1.78 8.55 17.54
N THR A 37 1.68 9.73 16.89
CA THR A 37 0.80 10.81 17.37
C THR A 37 -0.66 10.38 17.43
N THR A 38 -1.16 9.76 16.37
CA THR A 38 -2.56 9.28 16.33
C THR A 38 -2.79 8.13 17.30
N GLN A 39 -1.82 7.22 17.43
CA GLN A 39 -1.87 6.09 18.36
C GLN A 39 -1.98 6.54 19.81
N ARG A 40 -1.04 7.37 20.27
CA ARG A 40 -0.96 7.78 21.69
C ARG A 40 -2.20 8.54 22.14
N ILE A 41 -2.68 9.45 21.28
CA ILE A 41 -3.88 10.23 21.61
C ILE A 41 -5.13 9.35 21.51
N CYS A 42 -5.26 8.52 20.47
CA CYS A 42 -6.40 7.61 20.35
C CYS A 42 -6.52 6.68 21.56
N TYR A 43 -5.41 6.05 21.97
CA TYR A 43 -5.36 5.22 23.18
C TYR A 43 -5.84 6.00 24.39
N SER A 44 -5.33 7.22 24.62
CA SER A 44 -5.75 8.03 25.78
C SER A 44 -7.25 8.39 25.73
N GLN A 45 -7.79 8.68 24.55
CA GLN A 45 -9.22 8.99 24.41
C GLN A 45 -10.11 7.75 24.62
N LEU A 46 -9.63 6.56 24.28
CA LEU A 46 -10.34 5.30 24.49
C LEU A 46 -10.26 4.80 25.94
N HIS A 47 -9.19 5.13 26.66
CA HIS A 47 -8.83 4.57 27.98
C HIS A 47 -8.66 5.66 29.04
N GLN A 48 -9.70 6.45 29.31
CA GLN A 48 -9.64 7.62 30.19
C GLN A 48 -9.16 7.34 31.63
N ASP A 49 -9.36 6.11 32.10
CA ASP A 49 -8.97 5.68 33.46
C ASP A 49 -7.50 5.22 33.56
N ALA A 50 -6.78 5.14 32.43
CA ALA A 50 -5.39 4.72 32.43
C ALA A 50 -4.46 5.88 32.82
N VAL A 51 -3.42 5.59 33.62
CA VAL A 51 -2.34 6.54 33.88
C VAL A 51 -1.64 6.85 32.56
N HIS A 52 -1.79 8.08 32.08
CA HIS A 52 -1.23 8.52 30.80
C HIS A 52 0.17 9.11 30.99
N GLU A 53 1.06 8.77 30.06
CA GLU A 53 2.31 9.52 29.83
C GLU A 53 1.99 10.98 29.45
N GLU A 54 2.96 11.88 29.58
CA GLU A 54 2.78 13.28 29.19
C GLU A 54 2.41 13.41 27.70
N LEU A 55 1.19 13.86 27.40
CA LEU A 55 0.67 13.97 26.03
C LEU A 55 0.89 15.34 25.37
N SER A 56 1.50 16.29 26.07
CA SER A 56 1.63 17.69 25.66
C SER A 56 2.27 17.84 24.27
N GLU A 57 3.35 17.09 24.02
CA GLU A 57 4.05 17.07 22.74
C GLU A 57 3.19 16.49 21.61
N TYR A 58 2.48 15.38 21.86
CA TYR A 58 1.64 14.74 20.87
C TYR A 58 0.43 15.60 20.51
N VAL A 59 -0.15 16.33 21.46
CA VAL A 59 -1.26 17.26 21.19
C VAL A 59 -0.81 18.36 20.22
N ARG A 60 0.41 18.90 20.40
CA ARG A 60 1.00 19.86 19.46
C ARG A 60 1.21 19.24 18.08
N HIS A 61 1.72 18.01 18.00
CA HIS A 61 1.86 17.29 16.73
C HIS A 61 0.52 17.03 16.05
N LEU A 62 -0.54 16.73 16.80
CA LEU A 62 -1.89 16.55 16.27
C LEU A 62 -2.44 17.85 15.67
N GLN A 63 -2.20 19.00 16.31
CA GLN A 63 -2.60 20.31 15.78
C GLN A 63 -1.89 20.59 14.45
N HIS A 64 -0.58 20.33 14.37
CA HIS A 64 0.17 20.45 13.12
C HIS A 64 -0.36 19.49 12.05
N LEU A 65 -0.60 18.22 12.40
CA LEU A 65 -1.16 17.23 11.48
C LEU A 65 -2.51 17.68 10.90
N LYS A 66 -3.41 18.24 11.72
CA LYS A 66 -4.70 18.80 11.27
C LYS A 66 -4.52 19.91 10.23
N ILE A 67 -3.50 20.75 10.40
CA ILE A 67 -3.17 21.77 9.39
C ILE A 67 -2.69 21.12 8.10
N VAL A 68 -1.77 20.15 8.19
CA VAL A 68 -1.19 19.46 7.03
C VAL A 68 -2.23 18.67 6.23
N VAL A 69 -3.14 17.96 6.89
CA VAL A 69 -4.20 17.19 6.20
C VAL A 69 -5.29 18.07 5.58
N GLY A 70 -5.29 19.36 5.91
CA GLY A 70 -6.20 20.34 5.36
C GLY A 70 -7.59 20.38 6.03
N PRO A 71 -8.42 21.35 5.63
CA PRO A 71 -9.68 21.65 6.32
C PRO A 71 -10.73 20.54 6.17
N ALA A 72 -10.82 19.89 5.01
CA ALA A 72 -11.81 18.84 4.77
C ALA A 72 -11.57 17.61 5.67
N ALA A 73 -10.34 17.10 5.73
CA ALA A 73 -9.99 15.99 6.60
C ALA A 73 -10.11 16.36 8.09
N THR A 74 -9.73 17.58 8.44
CA THR A 74 -9.88 18.10 9.81
C THR A 74 -11.35 18.22 10.22
N GLN A 75 -12.23 18.64 9.31
CA GLN A 75 -13.67 18.73 9.58
C GLN A 75 -14.25 17.33 9.78
N HIS A 76 -13.95 16.38 8.88
CA HIS A 76 -14.36 14.97 9.00
C HIS A 76 -13.88 14.35 10.31
N PHE A 77 -12.63 14.63 10.72
CA PHE A 77 -12.11 14.22 12.03
C PHE A 77 -12.97 14.76 13.17
N ARG A 78 -13.30 16.07 13.16
CA ARG A 78 -14.09 16.70 14.24
C ARG A 78 -15.49 16.11 14.32
N GLU A 79 -16.15 15.94 13.18
CA GLU A 79 -17.52 15.40 13.11
C GLU A 79 -17.57 13.96 13.62
N THR A 80 -16.63 13.12 13.18
CA THR A 80 -16.54 11.73 13.62
C THR A 80 -16.19 11.66 15.12
N PHE A 81 -15.20 12.44 15.56
CA PHE A 81 -14.78 12.47 16.97
C PHE A 81 -15.89 12.98 17.91
N ALA A 82 -16.68 13.95 17.48
CA ALA A 82 -17.77 14.53 18.27
C ALA A 82 -18.90 13.53 18.59
N MET A 83 -18.98 12.40 17.89
CA MET A 83 -19.94 11.34 18.24
C MET A 83 -19.64 10.70 19.61
N GLY A 84 -18.40 10.78 20.09
CA GLY A 84 -18.01 10.39 21.45
C GLY A 84 -18.06 8.90 21.78
N THR A 85 -18.43 8.03 20.84
CA THR A 85 -18.42 6.57 21.06
C THR A 85 -17.03 5.98 20.82
N PRO A 86 -16.64 4.87 21.48
CA PRO A 86 -15.34 4.25 21.25
C PRO A 86 -15.05 3.91 19.77
N PRO A 87 -16.00 3.36 18.98
CA PRO A 87 -15.79 3.15 17.54
C PRO A 87 -15.56 4.45 16.77
N ALA A 88 -16.17 5.56 17.20
CA ALA A 88 -16.04 6.85 16.53
C ALA A 88 -14.71 7.52 16.83
N ILE A 89 -14.25 7.44 18.09
CA ILE A 89 -12.90 7.87 18.48
C ILE A 89 -11.86 7.09 17.67
N PHE A 90 -11.95 5.76 17.66
CA PHE A 90 -11.06 4.90 16.88
C PHE A 90 -11.05 5.30 15.40
N LYS A 91 -12.24 5.45 14.78
CA LYS A 91 -12.38 5.81 13.37
C LYS A 91 -11.79 7.16 13.03
N ALA A 92 -12.02 8.17 13.87
CA ALA A 92 -11.53 9.52 13.64
C ALA A 92 -9.99 9.54 13.57
N PHE A 93 -9.32 8.88 14.51
CA PHE A 93 -7.86 8.81 14.51
C PHE A 93 -7.30 7.90 13.42
N TYR A 94 -7.96 6.77 13.13
CA TYR A 94 -7.59 5.90 12.03
C TYR A 94 -7.64 6.65 10.70
N ASP A 95 -8.74 7.34 10.39
CA ASP A 95 -8.88 8.12 9.16
C ASP A 95 -7.81 9.23 9.07
N LEU A 96 -7.54 9.91 10.18
CA LEU A 96 -6.52 10.95 10.22
C LEU A 96 -5.12 10.39 9.95
N TYR A 97 -4.80 9.21 10.50
CA TYR A 97 -3.57 8.50 10.20
C TYR A 97 -3.46 8.18 8.71
N ILE A 98 -4.51 7.56 8.14
CA ILE A 98 -4.55 7.17 6.74
C ILE A 98 -4.39 8.39 5.81
N VAL A 99 -5.07 9.51 6.10
CA VAL A 99 -4.93 10.74 5.30
C VAL A 99 -3.51 11.31 5.41
N GLY A 100 -2.93 11.34 6.61
CA GLY A 100 -1.57 11.84 6.84
C GLY A 100 -0.52 11.07 6.02
N VAL A 101 -0.55 9.74 6.06
CA VAL A 101 0.38 8.91 5.27
C VAL A 101 0.06 8.93 3.78
N SER A 102 -1.20 9.14 3.39
CA SER A 102 -1.58 9.30 1.98
C SER A 102 -0.90 10.53 1.38
N LEU A 103 -0.84 11.66 2.10
CA LEU A 103 -0.13 12.86 1.64
C LEU A 103 1.36 12.59 1.41
N GLN A 104 2.01 11.89 2.32
CA GLN A 104 3.42 11.54 2.15
C GLN A 104 3.64 10.58 0.98
N SER A 105 2.75 9.60 0.78
CA SER A 105 2.82 8.68 -0.37
C SER A 105 2.72 9.41 -1.71
N LEU A 106 1.86 10.45 -1.79
CA LEU A 106 1.72 11.29 -2.97
C LEU A 106 2.94 12.19 -3.18
N ALA A 107 3.53 12.74 -2.12
CA ALA A 107 4.77 13.52 -2.22
C ALA A 107 5.90 12.65 -2.79
N ILE A 108 6.09 11.44 -2.27
CA ILE A 108 7.10 10.49 -2.76
C ILE A 108 6.83 10.11 -4.22
N PHE A 109 5.57 9.84 -4.58
CA PHE A 109 5.22 9.53 -5.96
C PHE A 109 5.61 10.66 -6.93
N LYS A 110 5.37 11.93 -6.56
CA LYS A 110 5.77 13.08 -7.38
C LYS A 110 7.29 13.18 -7.55
N GLU A 111 8.06 12.99 -6.47
CA GLU A 111 9.52 12.99 -6.53
C GLU A 111 10.04 11.86 -7.42
N LEU A 112 9.44 10.66 -7.32
CA LEU A 112 9.78 9.53 -8.18
C LEU A 112 9.40 9.78 -9.65
N ILE A 113 8.31 10.49 -9.94
CA ILE A 113 8.02 10.88 -11.32
C ILE A 113 9.15 11.72 -11.90
N GLU A 114 9.63 12.74 -11.17
CA GLU A 114 10.69 13.63 -11.68
C GLU A 114 12.02 12.91 -11.83
N ILE A 115 12.42 12.12 -10.81
CA ILE A 115 13.60 11.25 -10.91
C ILE A 115 13.47 10.31 -12.11
N GLY A 116 12.28 9.72 -12.26
CA GLY A 116 11.99 8.76 -13.31
C GLY A 116 12.09 9.38 -14.69
N ARG A 117 11.53 10.57 -14.87
CA ARG A 117 11.48 11.31 -16.14
C ARG A 117 12.88 11.69 -16.61
N VAL A 118 13.74 12.16 -15.71
CA VAL A 118 15.14 12.52 -16.03
C VAL A 118 15.98 11.29 -16.38
N ASN A 119 15.63 10.12 -15.84
CA ASN A 119 16.40 8.89 -16.00
C ASN A 119 15.72 7.85 -16.88
N GLU A 120 14.67 8.21 -17.63
CA GLU A 120 13.75 7.27 -18.26
C GLU A 120 14.46 6.24 -19.17
N ALA A 121 15.48 6.67 -19.93
CA ALA A 121 16.28 5.79 -20.79
C ALA A 121 17.06 4.69 -20.03
N ARG A 122 17.23 4.84 -18.71
CA ARG A 122 17.98 3.94 -17.83
C ARG A 122 17.05 3.06 -16.99
N LEU A 123 15.73 3.25 -17.08
CA LEU A 123 14.73 2.51 -16.32
C LEU A 123 14.19 1.33 -17.15
N ASN A 124 13.67 0.33 -16.44
CA ASN A 124 13.06 -0.86 -17.03
C ASN A 124 11.57 -0.67 -17.38
N ALA A 125 11.00 0.50 -17.09
CA ALA A 125 9.61 0.86 -17.36
C ALA A 125 9.52 2.39 -17.57
N PRO A 126 8.48 2.89 -18.26
CA PRO A 126 8.21 4.32 -18.37
C PRO A 126 8.13 4.98 -16.99
N HIS A 127 8.56 6.24 -16.89
CA HIS A 127 8.73 6.93 -15.60
C HIS A 127 7.48 6.90 -14.70
N LEU A 128 6.28 7.01 -15.28
CA LEU A 128 5.00 6.92 -14.57
C LEU A 128 4.75 5.53 -13.98
N GLU A 129 4.95 4.47 -14.76
CA GLU A 129 4.77 3.09 -14.31
C GLU A 129 5.83 2.71 -13.27
N TRP A 130 7.06 3.17 -13.48
CA TRP A 130 8.16 2.98 -12.54
C TRP A 130 7.87 3.63 -11.19
N ALA A 131 7.52 4.92 -11.18
CA ALA A 131 7.19 5.66 -9.96
C ALA A 131 6.00 5.01 -9.23
N HIS A 132 5.00 4.54 -9.98
CA HIS A 132 3.81 3.90 -9.41
C HIS A 132 4.18 2.59 -8.72
N SER A 133 4.94 1.73 -9.40
CA SER A 133 5.40 0.46 -8.85
C SER A 133 6.24 0.67 -7.59
N MET A 134 7.15 1.64 -7.61
CA MET A 134 8.01 1.95 -6.45
C MET A 134 7.21 2.45 -5.26
N THR A 135 6.27 3.38 -5.46
CA THR A 135 5.40 3.85 -4.38
C THR A 135 4.48 2.74 -3.87
N MET A 136 3.91 1.91 -4.75
CA MET A 136 2.99 0.85 -4.31
C MET A 136 3.70 -0.30 -3.61
N GLU A 137 4.94 -0.63 -3.98
CA GLU A 137 5.74 -1.57 -3.21
C GLU A 137 6.01 -1.04 -1.79
N LEU A 138 6.31 0.26 -1.68
CA LEU A 138 6.53 0.92 -0.40
C LEU A 138 5.26 0.93 0.48
N VAL A 139 4.11 1.27 -0.10
CA VAL A 139 2.82 1.23 0.60
C VAL A 139 2.52 -0.19 1.11
N LYS A 140 2.67 -1.21 0.27
CA LYS A 140 2.45 -2.62 0.67
C LYS A 140 3.43 -3.07 1.76
N TYR A 141 4.68 -2.65 1.66
CA TYR A 141 5.70 -2.97 2.67
C TYR A 141 5.30 -2.48 4.07
N TYR A 142 4.63 -1.33 4.18
CA TYR A 142 4.23 -0.76 5.47
C TYR A 142 2.83 -1.16 5.95
N ALA A 143 2.12 -2.04 5.24
CA ALA A 143 0.76 -2.45 5.63
C ALA A 143 0.70 -3.09 7.03
N TYR A 144 1.77 -3.79 7.47
CA TYR A 144 1.85 -4.38 8.81
C TYR A 144 1.80 -3.33 9.94
N ARG A 145 2.23 -2.08 9.69
CA ARG A 145 2.16 -1.00 10.68
C ARG A 145 0.72 -0.65 11.03
N ILE A 146 -0.21 -0.90 10.13
CA ILE A 146 -1.63 -0.70 10.39
C ILE A 146 -2.15 -1.73 11.39
N GLU A 147 -1.75 -2.99 11.23
CA GLU A 147 -2.12 -4.05 12.17
C GLU A 147 -1.61 -3.73 13.58
N MET A 148 -0.34 -3.31 13.69
CA MET A 148 0.25 -2.89 14.97
C MET A 148 -0.47 -1.67 15.56
N TRP A 149 -0.73 -0.65 14.75
CA TRP A 149 -1.44 0.55 15.21
C TRP A 149 -2.81 0.20 15.79
N VAL A 150 -3.57 -0.70 15.16
CA VAL A 150 -4.89 -1.13 15.67
C VAL A 150 -4.76 -1.81 17.03
N LYS A 151 -3.77 -2.68 17.22
CA LYS A 151 -3.51 -3.32 18.52
C LYS A 151 -3.17 -2.28 19.58
N ASP A 152 -2.25 -1.39 19.25
CA ASP A 152 -1.68 -0.43 20.19
C ASP A 152 -2.66 0.65 20.66
N VAL A 153 -3.69 0.98 19.87
CA VAL A 153 -4.76 1.89 20.33
C VAL A 153 -5.80 1.19 21.17
N CYS A 154 -5.99 -0.11 20.97
CA CYS A 154 -6.97 -0.90 21.69
C CYS A 154 -6.43 -1.40 23.03
N ASP A 155 -5.15 -1.75 23.13
CA ASP A 155 -4.58 -2.40 24.29
C ASP A 155 -3.10 -2.01 24.51
N LYS A 156 -2.63 -2.19 25.74
CA LYS A 156 -1.21 -2.06 26.08
C LYS A 156 -0.53 -3.42 25.99
N HIS A 157 0.50 -3.53 25.15
CA HIS A 157 1.30 -4.74 25.11
C HIS A 157 2.16 -4.82 26.38
N VAL A 158 1.86 -5.79 27.25
CA VAL A 158 2.63 -6.04 28.47
C VAL A 158 3.76 -7.00 28.13
N TYR A 159 4.99 -6.61 28.43
CA TYR A 159 6.16 -7.46 28.24
C TYR A 159 6.07 -8.67 29.16
N ASP A 160 6.04 -9.87 28.57
CA ASP A 160 6.13 -11.14 29.26
C ASP A 160 7.41 -11.87 28.82
N PRO A 161 8.44 -11.98 29.69
CA PRO A 161 9.70 -12.62 29.34
C PRO A 161 9.59 -14.14 29.13
N SER A 162 8.44 -14.75 29.45
CA SER A 162 8.19 -16.18 29.24
C SER A 162 7.68 -16.50 27.84
N GLU A 163 7.19 -15.50 27.10
CA GLU A 163 6.69 -15.64 25.74
C GLU A 163 7.83 -15.70 24.72
N ASP A 164 7.56 -16.34 23.58
CA ASP A 164 8.54 -16.39 22.49
C ASP A 164 8.71 -15.02 21.81
N SER A 165 9.84 -14.83 21.11
CA SER A 165 10.16 -13.57 20.45
C SER A 165 9.11 -13.14 19.42
N ASP A 166 8.48 -14.08 18.73
CA ASP A 166 7.45 -13.75 17.73
C ASP A 166 6.18 -13.26 18.44
N GLU A 167 5.84 -13.80 19.60
CA GLU A 167 4.73 -13.28 20.39
C GLU A 167 5.03 -11.88 20.95
N MET A 168 6.23 -11.66 21.49
CA MET A 168 6.65 -10.35 21.99
C MET A 168 6.71 -9.27 20.90
N ILE A 169 6.96 -9.65 19.64
CA ILE A 169 7.06 -8.70 18.52
C ILE A 169 5.73 -8.52 17.80
N TYR A 170 5.05 -9.63 17.46
CA TYR A 170 3.88 -9.62 16.59
C TYR A 170 2.56 -9.73 17.33
N TRP A 171 2.57 -10.06 18.63
CA TRP A 171 1.39 -10.17 19.49
C TRP A 171 0.29 -11.03 18.85
N ARG A 172 0.63 -12.29 18.51
CA ARG A 172 -0.19 -13.15 17.65
C ARG A 172 -1.45 -13.64 18.36
N LYS A 173 -1.44 -13.68 19.70
CA LYS A 173 -2.58 -14.06 20.54
C LYS A 173 -3.55 -12.90 20.81
N TRP A 174 -3.26 -11.69 20.33
CA TRP A 174 -4.14 -10.54 20.52
C TRP A 174 -5.54 -10.75 19.96
N GLN A 175 -6.55 -10.34 20.72
CA GLN A 175 -7.97 -10.48 20.38
C GLN A 175 -8.62 -9.10 20.24
N ALA A 176 -9.25 -8.89 19.09
CA ALA A 176 -9.87 -7.63 18.72
C ALA A 176 -11.11 -7.33 19.57
N PRO A 177 -11.22 -6.13 20.17
CA PRO A 177 -12.48 -5.69 20.75
C PRO A 177 -13.51 -5.40 19.65
N MET A 178 -14.79 -5.56 19.96
CA MET A 178 -15.88 -5.30 19.00
C MET A 178 -15.93 -3.85 18.49
N LEU A 179 -15.37 -2.88 19.22
CA LEU A 179 -15.37 -1.48 18.82
C LEU A 179 -14.83 -1.25 17.40
N ILE A 180 -13.82 -2.02 16.96
CA ILE A 180 -13.16 -1.78 15.68
C ILE A 180 -14.06 -2.16 14.49
N VAL A 181 -15.12 -2.94 14.72
CA VAL A 181 -16.06 -3.41 13.71
C VAL A 181 -17.45 -2.77 13.79
N MET A 182 -17.70 -2.00 14.86
CA MET A 182 -18.93 -1.22 15.04
C MET A 182 -18.90 0.10 14.25
N ARG A 183 -20.06 0.67 13.94
CA ARG A 183 -20.20 1.99 13.32
C ARG A 183 -19.74 3.09 14.28
N PRO A 184 -19.03 4.13 13.80
CA PRO A 184 -18.70 4.42 12.40
C PRO A 184 -17.39 3.78 11.91
N SER A 185 -16.68 3.00 12.73
CA SER A 185 -15.44 2.33 12.30
C SER A 185 -15.68 1.43 11.09
N ARG A 186 -16.68 0.54 11.21
CA ARG A 186 -17.13 -0.35 10.14
C ARG A 186 -18.65 -0.44 10.12
N TYR A 187 -19.20 -1.62 9.86
CA TYR A 187 -20.58 -1.80 9.45
C TYR A 187 -21.51 -2.32 10.55
N MET A 188 -21.00 -2.94 11.63
CA MET A 188 -21.85 -3.47 12.69
C MET A 188 -22.55 -2.33 13.46
N PRO A 189 -23.82 -2.50 13.86
CA PRO A 189 -24.47 -1.54 14.75
C PRO A 189 -23.65 -1.31 16.02
N TYR A 190 -23.63 -0.07 16.50
CA TYR A 190 -23.00 0.24 17.77
C TYR A 190 -23.86 -0.28 18.92
N ASP A 191 -23.23 -1.03 19.82
CA ASP A 191 -23.83 -1.49 21.07
C ASP A 191 -22.85 -1.21 22.22
N PRO A 192 -23.20 -0.30 23.16
CA PRO A 192 -22.32 0.04 24.28
C PRO A 192 -22.07 -1.13 25.24
N ALA A 193 -22.97 -2.11 25.33
CA ALA A 193 -22.81 -3.24 26.27
C ALA A 193 -21.71 -4.20 25.82
N THR A 194 -21.53 -4.37 24.51
CA THR A 194 -20.63 -5.37 23.92
C THR A 194 -19.38 -4.75 23.27
N VAL A 195 -19.23 -3.42 23.33
CA VAL A 195 -18.18 -2.66 22.62
C VAL A 195 -16.74 -3.15 22.91
N TRP A 196 -16.48 -3.67 24.10
CA TRP A 196 -15.17 -4.19 24.51
C TRP A 196 -15.09 -5.72 24.54
N GLU A 197 -16.16 -6.42 24.17
CA GLU A 197 -16.12 -7.88 24.05
C GLU A 197 -15.09 -8.31 23.00
N ARG A 198 -14.45 -9.45 23.25
CA ARG A 198 -13.32 -9.94 22.46
C ARG A 198 -13.78 -10.93 21.40
N ASN A 199 -13.27 -10.74 20.19
CA ASN A 199 -13.38 -11.71 19.11
C ASN A 199 -12.41 -12.89 19.37
N ASP A 200 -12.66 -14.03 18.76
CA ASP A 200 -11.68 -15.11 18.70
C ASP A 200 -10.42 -14.68 17.90
N ILE A 201 -9.32 -15.42 18.08
CA ILE A 201 -8.02 -15.09 17.46
C ILE A 201 -8.11 -15.08 15.93
N GLU A 202 -8.81 -16.03 15.32
CA GLU A 202 -8.89 -16.14 13.86
C GLU A 202 -9.67 -14.96 13.27
N THR A 203 -10.82 -14.63 13.87
CA THR A 203 -11.63 -13.47 13.48
C THR A 203 -10.85 -12.17 13.69
N SER A 204 -10.10 -12.05 14.78
CA SER A 204 -9.24 -10.89 15.07
C SER A 204 -8.17 -10.69 14.00
N GLN A 205 -7.50 -11.76 13.57
CA GLN A 205 -6.51 -11.71 12.49
C GLN A 205 -7.13 -11.30 11.16
N ARG A 206 -8.35 -11.78 10.84
CA ARG A 206 -9.08 -11.34 9.64
C ARG A 206 -9.41 -9.85 9.70
N TRP A 207 -9.76 -9.30 10.87
CA TRP A 207 -10.00 -7.87 11.03
C TRP A 207 -8.73 -7.04 10.82
N LEU A 208 -7.62 -7.42 11.45
CA LEU A 208 -6.34 -6.74 11.27
C LEU A 208 -5.92 -6.70 9.80
N LYS A 209 -5.99 -7.85 9.12
CA LYS A 209 -5.70 -7.94 7.69
C LYS A 209 -6.62 -7.06 6.86
N SER A 210 -7.92 -7.02 7.20
CA SER A 210 -8.87 -6.13 6.52
C SER A 210 -8.48 -4.65 6.70
N PHE A 211 -8.03 -4.22 7.87
CA PHE A 211 -7.52 -2.84 8.06
C PHE A 211 -6.26 -2.57 7.21
N ALA A 212 -5.32 -3.51 7.15
CA ALA A 212 -4.13 -3.40 6.32
C ALA A 212 -4.47 -3.33 4.82
N GLU A 213 -5.41 -4.17 4.35
CA GLU A 213 -5.89 -4.17 2.96
C GLU A 213 -6.61 -2.86 2.61
N ASN A 214 -7.45 -2.35 3.51
CA ASN A 214 -8.15 -1.08 3.28
C ASN A 214 -7.19 0.10 3.21
N TYR A 215 -6.13 0.11 4.03
CA TYR A 215 -5.05 1.08 3.93
C TYR A 215 -4.39 1.06 2.53
N VAL A 216 -4.00 -0.13 2.04
CA VAL A 216 -3.39 -0.26 0.71
C VAL A 216 -4.34 0.22 -0.39
N ILE A 217 -5.62 -0.18 -0.32
CA ILE A 217 -6.65 0.24 -1.29
C ILE A 217 -6.82 1.76 -1.27
N HIS A 218 -6.89 2.37 -0.09
CA HIS A 218 -7.07 3.81 0.04
C HIS A 218 -5.92 4.57 -0.63
N LEU A 219 -4.68 4.24 -0.29
CA LEU A 219 -3.51 4.89 -0.88
C LEU A 219 -3.41 4.63 -2.39
N GLN A 220 -3.71 3.40 -2.83
CA GLN A 220 -3.74 3.05 -4.25
C GLN A 220 -4.72 3.93 -5.03
N ILE A 221 -5.93 4.16 -4.52
CA ILE A 221 -6.94 5.01 -5.18
C ILE A 221 -6.43 6.45 -5.34
N HIS A 222 -5.79 7.01 -4.31
CA HIS A 222 -5.22 8.37 -4.37
C HIS A 222 -4.08 8.46 -5.38
N ILE A 223 -3.18 7.48 -5.37
CA ILE A 223 -2.05 7.39 -6.30
C ILE A 223 -2.55 7.23 -7.75
N ASP A 224 -3.48 6.30 -8.01
CA ASP A 224 -4.04 6.05 -9.35
C ASP A 224 -4.76 7.28 -9.92
N ARG A 225 -5.50 7.99 -9.07
CA ARG A 225 -6.13 9.25 -9.46
C ARG A 225 -5.07 10.26 -9.90
N PHE A 226 -3.98 10.37 -9.17
CA PHE A 226 -2.91 11.30 -9.47
C PHE A 226 -2.10 10.88 -10.72
N VAL A 227 -1.86 9.59 -10.92
CA VAL A 227 -1.31 9.04 -12.19
C VAL A 227 -2.17 9.47 -13.37
N GLY A 228 -3.49 9.30 -13.27
CA GLY A 228 -4.43 9.70 -14.32
C GLY A 228 -4.40 11.20 -14.60
N GLN A 229 -4.32 12.04 -13.56
CA GLN A 229 -4.18 13.49 -13.69
C GLN A 229 -2.88 13.88 -14.39
N PHE A 230 -1.76 13.31 -13.95
CA PHE A 230 -0.45 13.59 -14.54
C PHE A 230 -0.37 13.13 -16.01
N ALA A 231 -0.93 11.96 -16.34
CA ALA A 231 -0.99 11.49 -17.73
C ALA A 231 -1.77 12.45 -18.63
N VAL A 232 -2.86 13.04 -18.13
CA VAL A 232 -3.62 14.07 -18.85
C VAL A 232 -2.81 15.35 -18.99
N GLU A 233 -2.07 15.77 -17.97
CA GLU A 233 -1.19 16.95 -18.03
C GLU A 233 -0.07 16.77 -19.06
N LEU A 234 0.60 15.61 -19.05
CA LEU A 234 1.62 15.27 -20.04
C LEU A 234 1.07 15.27 -21.47
N ALA A 235 -0.14 14.73 -21.67
CA ALA A 235 -0.78 14.71 -22.98
C ALA A 235 -1.17 16.10 -23.50
N LYS A 236 -1.34 17.08 -22.60
CA LYS A 236 -1.60 18.48 -22.96
C LYS A 236 -0.33 19.25 -23.32
N GLN A 237 0.84 18.75 -22.96
CA GLN A 237 2.09 19.42 -23.30
C GLN A 237 2.34 19.33 -24.82
N PRO A 238 2.78 20.41 -25.47
CA PRO A 238 3.17 20.34 -26.87
C PRO A 238 4.29 19.31 -27.00
N LYS A 239 4.13 18.32 -27.88
CA LYS A 239 5.26 17.52 -28.31
C LYS A 239 6.26 18.50 -28.92
N THR A 240 7.41 18.67 -28.29
CA THR A 240 8.55 19.34 -28.89
C THR A 240 8.82 18.58 -30.18
N MET A 241 8.42 19.15 -31.32
CA MET A 241 8.95 18.71 -32.60
C MET A 241 10.45 18.91 -32.48
N GLN A 242 11.19 17.81 -32.36
CA GLN A 242 12.60 17.82 -32.68
C GLN A 242 12.65 18.30 -34.13
N HIS A 243 12.98 19.57 -34.30
CA HIS A 243 13.41 20.09 -35.59
C HIS A 243 14.71 19.36 -35.87
N ASP A 244 14.64 18.31 -36.68
CA ASP A 244 15.80 17.82 -37.38
C ASP A 244 16.33 19.00 -38.21
N ALA A 245 17.37 19.63 -37.69
CA ALA A 245 18.11 20.67 -38.38
C ALA A 245 19.01 19.99 -39.43
N THR A 246 18.39 19.48 -40.48
CA THR A 246 19.03 19.40 -41.80
C THR A 246 18.23 20.30 -42.72
N GLY A 247 18.76 21.51 -42.89
CA GLY A 247 18.15 22.54 -43.72
C GLY A 247 18.06 22.15 -45.19
N ASN A 248 16.94 22.51 -45.79
CA ASN A 248 16.87 23.27 -47.03
C ASN A 248 15.41 23.69 -47.26
N ASP A 249 15.17 25.00 -47.23
CA ASP A 249 13.93 25.70 -47.61
C ASP A 249 14.08 26.29 -49.03
N PRO A 250 13.04 26.86 -49.67
CA PRO A 250 11.61 26.53 -49.64
C PRO A 250 10.93 26.62 -51.04
N GLN A 251 9.76 26.00 -51.26
CA GLN A 251 8.71 26.60 -52.10
C GLN A 251 7.29 26.03 -51.81
N PRO A 252 6.21 26.83 -51.87
CA PRO A 252 4.95 26.56 -51.17
C PRO A 252 3.84 26.00 -52.06
N ALA A 253 2.88 25.30 -51.45
CA ALA A 253 1.44 25.47 -51.71
C ALA A 253 0.57 24.55 -50.83
N SER A 254 -0.47 25.15 -50.26
CA SER A 254 -1.81 24.57 -50.00
C SER A 254 -2.01 23.63 -48.81
N GLN A 255 -2.71 24.15 -47.80
CA GLN A 255 -3.74 23.43 -47.04
C GLN A 255 -5.13 23.96 -47.48
N PRO A 256 -6.27 23.37 -47.07
CA PRO A 256 -6.51 22.09 -46.37
C PRO A 256 -7.61 21.22 -47.03
N VAL A 257 -7.66 19.91 -46.73
CA VAL A 257 -8.95 19.19 -46.59
C VAL A 257 -8.88 18.23 -45.41
N VAL A 258 -9.79 18.48 -44.48
CA VAL A 258 -10.16 17.65 -43.33
C VAL A 258 -10.80 16.36 -43.82
N THR A 259 -10.30 15.20 -43.40
CA THR A 259 -11.16 14.01 -43.30
C THR A 259 -10.84 13.23 -42.05
N SER A 260 -11.68 13.44 -41.05
CA SER A 260 -11.83 12.63 -39.85
C SER A 260 -12.47 11.28 -40.24
N ALA A 261 -11.66 10.23 -40.31
CA ALA A 261 -12.16 8.85 -40.36
C ALA A 261 -11.88 8.16 -39.02
N SER A 262 -12.94 8.08 -38.23
CA SER A 262 -13.09 7.31 -37.00
C SER A 262 -12.78 5.83 -37.24
N THR A 263 -11.72 5.32 -36.62
CA THR A 263 -11.56 3.89 -36.33
C THR A 263 -11.75 3.66 -34.84
N ARG A 264 -13.03 3.52 -34.49
CA ARG A 264 -13.48 2.99 -33.20
C ARG A 264 -13.13 1.49 -33.14
N ALA A 265 -11.92 1.17 -32.70
CA ALA A 265 -11.53 -0.21 -32.38
C ALA A 265 -11.75 -0.48 -30.88
N THR A 266 -12.64 -1.41 -30.61
CA THR A 266 -13.11 -1.87 -29.29
C THR A 266 -11.98 -2.47 -28.45
N PRO A 267 -11.61 -1.94 -27.25
CA PRO A 267 -10.47 -2.45 -26.48
C PRO A 267 -10.82 -3.40 -25.31
N THR A 268 -12.02 -3.98 -25.26
CA THR A 268 -12.45 -4.84 -24.13
C THR A 268 -12.02 -6.31 -24.24
N ASN A 269 -11.81 -6.86 -25.45
CA ASN A 269 -11.41 -8.27 -25.61
C ASN A 269 -9.89 -8.46 -25.56
N ALA A 270 -9.09 -7.54 -26.09
CA ALA A 270 -7.63 -7.64 -26.08
C ALA A 270 -7.05 -7.68 -24.66
N ARG A 271 -7.59 -6.87 -23.73
CA ARG A 271 -7.19 -6.85 -22.32
C ARG A 271 -7.56 -8.14 -21.59
N ARG A 272 -8.71 -8.75 -21.90
CA ARG A 272 -9.12 -10.04 -21.33
C ARG A 272 -8.21 -11.18 -21.80
N GLU A 273 -7.84 -11.21 -23.07
CA GLU A 273 -6.93 -12.23 -23.61
C GLU A 273 -5.50 -12.05 -23.09
N ALA A 274 -5.01 -10.83 -22.94
CA ALA A 274 -3.71 -10.55 -22.31
C ALA A 274 -3.66 -11.04 -20.85
N ASN A 275 -4.69 -10.76 -20.04
CA ASN A 275 -4.77 -11.20 -18.64
C ASN A 275 -4.87 -12.74 -18.51
N LYS A 276 -5.55 -13.41 -19.46
CA LYS A 276 -5.59 -14.88 -19.52
C LYS A 276 -4.22 -15.46 -19.80
N LEU A 277 -3.48 -14.90 -20.77
CA LEU A 277 -2.13 -15.35 -21.12
C LEU A 277 -1.16 -15.16 -19.94
N GLU A 278 -1.23 -14.03 -19.24
CA GLU A 278 -0.38 -13.80 -18.07
C GLU A 278 -0.71 -14.76 -16.91
N THR A 279 -2.00 -15.03 -16.69
CA THR A 279 -2.45 -15.99 -15.68
C THR A 279 -1.97 -17.40 -16.01
N HIS A 280 -2.04 -17.81 -17.28
CA HIS A 280 -1.51 -19.10 -17.74
C HIS A 280 0.01 -19.20 -17.63
N ALA A 281 0.75 -18.13 -17.96
CA ALA A 281 2.20 -18.08 -17.82
C ALA A 281 2.61 -18.23 -16.35
N LYS A 282 1.89 -17.56 -15.44
CA LYS A 282 2.06 -17.69 -13.98
C LYS A 282 1.83 -19.13 -13.50
N TYR A 283 0.78 -19.80 -13.98
CA TYR A 283 0.55 -21.20 -13.59
C TYR A 283 1.62 -22.15 -14.13
N LYS A 284 2.10 -21.94 -15.36
CA LYS A 284 3.20 -22.73 -15.92
C LYS A 284 4.50 -22.59 -15.12
N SER A 285 4.81 -21.39 -14.62
CA SER A 285 6.01 -21.21 -13.79
C SER A 285 5.90 -21.98 -12.46
N TRP A 286 4.73 -22.00 -11.83
CA TRP A 286 4.51 -22.79 -10.60
C TRP A 286 4.61 -24.29 -10.85
N GLN A 287 4.07 -24.78 -11.96
CA GLN A 287 4.15 -26.20 -12.33
C GLN A 287 5.59 -26.64 -12.61
N LYS A 288 6.38 -25.79 -13.27
CA LYS A 288 7.80 -26.06 -13.53
C LYS A 288 8.58 -26.16 -12.22
N GLU A 289 8.37 -25.22 -11.31
CA GLU A 289 9.07 -25.22 -10.02
C GLU A 289 8.63 -26.39 -9.14
N TYR A 290 7.34 -26.73 -9.15
CA TYR A 290 6.83 -27.91 -8.45
C TYR A 290 7.51 -29.20 -8.93
N ARG A 291 7.71 -29.37 -10.25
CA ARG A 291 8.44 -30.54 -10.80
C ARG A 291 9.90 -30.56 -10.35
N SER A 292 10.56 -29.40 -10.35
CA SER A 292 11.94 -29.25 -9.86
C SER A 292 12.06 -29.64 -8.38
N LEU A 293 11.20 -29.09 -7.53
CA LEU A 293 11.18 -29.38 -6.09
C LEU A 293 10.81 -30.84 -5.79
N LYS A 294 9.93 -31.44 -6.58
CA LYS A 294 9.57 -32.85 -6.43
C LYS A 294 10.70 -33.79 -6.84
N GLN A 295 11.54 -33.38 -7.78
CA GLN A 295 12.73 -34.15 -8.16
C GLN A 295 13.82 -34.08 -7.07
N SER A 296 14.00 -32.94 -6.41
CA SER A 296 15.01 -32.78 -5.34
C SER A 296 14.54 -33.24 -3.97
N HIS A 297 13.23 -33.24 -3.70
CA HIS A 297 12.67 -33.59 -2.39
C HIS A 297 11.42 -34.47 -2.53
N PRO A 298 11.51 -35.72 -3.03
CA PRO A 298 10.35 -36.52 -3.45
C PRO A 298 9.34 -36.87 -2.33
N ASP A 299 9.78 -36.91 -1.07
CA ASP A 299 8.98 -37.37 0.07
C ASP A 299 8.16 -36.26 0.77
N GLN A 300 8.19 -35.04 0.25
CA GLN A 300 7.49 -33.90 0.85
C GLN A 300 6.01 -33.82 0.46
N SER A 301 5.19 -33.25 1.33
CA SER A 301 3.76 -33.10 1.08
C SER A 301 3.46 -31.96 0.10
N ASP A 302 2.29 -32.00 -0.56
CA ASP A 302 1.83 -30.90 -1.42
C ASP A 302 1.72 -29.57 -0.70
N VAL A 303 1.35 -29.61 0.59
CA VAL A 303 1.29 -28.41 1.43
C VAL A 303 2.67 -27.79 1.52
N TRP A 304 3.69 -28.61 1.76
CA TRP A 304 5.08 -28.16 1.84
C TRP A 304 5.55 -27.51 0.54
N TYR A 305 5.33 -28.14 -0.62
CA TYR A 305 5.74 -27.55 -1.90
C TYR A 305 5.00 -26.25 -2.19
N SER A 306 3.70 -26.19 -1.90
CA SER A 306 2.91 -24.99 -2.14
C SER A 306 3.33 -23.82 -1.25
N LEU A 307 3.69 -24.07 0.01
CA LEU A 307 4.28 -23.09 0.92
C LEU A 307 5.67 -22.64 0.45
N LYS A 308 6.48 -23.57 -0.07
CA LYS A 308 7.81 -23.25 -0.60
C LYS A 308 7.70 -22.33 -1.81
N ILE A 309 6.85 -22.68 -2.78
CA ILE A 309 6.61 -21.87 -3.98
C ILE A 309 5.98 -20.52 -3.63
N ALA A 310 5.07 -20.45 -2.65
CA ALA A 310 4.47 -19.19 -2.20
C ALA A 310 5.49 -18.18 -1.65
N LYS A 311 6.61 -18.65 -1.11
CA LYS A 311 7.72 -17.82 -0.64
C LYS A 311 8.68 -17.39 -1.77
N MET A 312 8.53 -17.91 -2.99
CA MET A 312 9.37 -17.59 -4.13
C MET A 312 8.79 -16.42 -4.95
N VAL A 313 9.66 -15.72 -5.66
CA VAL A 313 9.27 -14.58 -6.53
C VAL A 313 8.26 -14.98 -7.59
N ILE A 314 8.32 -16.23 -8.08
CA ILE A 314 7.37 -16.76 -9.07
C ILE A 314 5.92 -16.81 -8.57
N ALA A 315 5.68 -16.77 -7.25
CA ALA A 315 4.34 -16.72 -6.67
C ALA A 315 3.55 -15.46 -7.04
N LYS A 316 4.23 -14.35 -7.35
CA LYS A 316 3.62 -13.03 -7.59
C LYS A 316 2.56 -12.68 -6.52
N GLY A 317 2.86 -12.95 -5.24
CA GLY A 317 1.95 -12.69 -4.11
C GLY A 317 0.76 -13.64 -3.96
N SER A 318 0.71 -14.76 -4.68
CA SER A 318 -0.38 -15.74 -4.59
C SER A 318 -0.23 -16.62 -3.34
N SER A 319 -1.35 -16.92 -2.67
CA SER A 319 -1.35 -17.78 -1.48
C SER A 319 -0.92 -19.21 -1.79
N SER A 320 -0.36 -19.90 -0.79
CA SER A 320 0.00 -21.33 -0.90
C SER A 320 -1.19 -22.19 -1.31
N GLU A 321 -2.41 -21.92 -0.81
CA GLU A 321 -3.62 -22.61 -1.25
C GLU A 321 -3.92 -22.42 -2.74
N THR A 322 -3.80 -21.19 -3.25
CA THR A 322 -4.01 -20.91 -4.67
C THR A 322 -2.97 -21.65 -5.52
N ILE A 323 -1.71 -21.64 -5.08
CA ILE A 323 -0.63 -22.35 -5.78
C ILE A 323 -0.88 -23.86 -5.74
N ARG A 324 -1.28 -24.41 -4.60
CA ARG A 324 -1.59 -25.85 -4.44
C ARG A 324 -2.67 -26.32 -5.43
N LYS A 325 -3.69 -25.50 -5.70
CA LYS A 325 -4.77 -25.80 -6.67
C LYS A 325 -4.26 -25.85 -8.13
N HIS A 326 -3.23 -25.09 -8.48
CA HIS A 326 -2.79 -24.90 -9.86
C HIS A 326 -1.43 -25.54 -10.22
N MET A 327 -0.63 -25.97 -9.23
CA MET A 327 0.71 -26.54 -9.43
C MET A 327 0.73 -27.97 -10.01
N LYS A 328 -0.39 -28.71 -9.96
CA LYS A 328 -0.49 -30.11 -10.42
C LYS A 328 -1.24 -30.31 -11.73
N ARG A 329 -1.90 -29.29 -12.27
CA ARG A 329 -2.71 -29.43 -13.49
C ARG A 329 -1.80 -29.77 -14.67
N LYS A 330 -2.16 -30.81 -15.44
CA LYS A 330 -1.44 -31.24 -16.65
C LYS A 330 -1.57 -30.22 -17.77
#